data_AF-A0A133PB99-F1
#
_entry.id   AF-A0A133PB99-F1
#
_cell.length_a   1.000
_cell.length_b   1.000
_cell.length_c   1.000
_cell.angle_alpha   90.00
_cell.angle_beta   90.00
_cell.angle_gamma   90.00
#
_symmetry.space_group_name_H-M   'P 1'
#
loop_
_entity.id
_entity.type
_entity.pdbx_description
1 polymer ?
#
loop_
_entity_poly.entity_id
_entity_poly.type
_entity_poly.pdbx_seq_one_letter_code
_entity_poly.pdbx_strand_id
1 'polypeptide(L)'
;MPKILSEKTDYEIFYKDNKPKVIITIYTDKYLIADCDIYQDTSIIIINTENYEFVDINSDKIENIQYKDFKYVYINKEGKMVKNLLKYGII
;
A
#
# COMPACT_ATOMS: atom_id res chain seq x y z
N MET A 1 -8.74 9.61 15.84
CA MET A 1 -8.80 10.25 14.51
C MET A 1 -7.63 9.67 13.72
N PRO A 2 -7.84 8.95 12.60
CA PRO A 2 -6.71 8.45 11.82
C PRO A 2 -5.96 9.63 11.24
N LYS A 3 -4.63 9.55 11.26
CA LYS A 3 -3.74 10.60 10.80
C LYS A 3 -3.64 10.50 9.28
N ILE A 4 -4.23 11.45 8.56
CA ILE A 4 -3.94 11.64 7.13
C ILE A 4 -2.48 12.09 7.09
N LEU A 5 -1.59 11.21 6.64
CA LEU A 5 -0.20 11.57 6.38
C LEU A 5 -0.17 12.33 5.04
N SER A 6 -0.45 13.62 5.09
CA SER A 6 -0.11 14.49 3.96
C SER A 6 1.41 14.59 3.91
N GLU A 7 2.04 13.93 2.93
CA GLU A 7 3.21 14.47 2.20
C GLU A 7 3.76 13.49 1.15
N LYS A 8 3.35 12.21 1.13
CA LYS A 8 3.62 11.29 0.01
C LYS A 8 2.39 10.44 -0.32
N THR A 9 1.78 10.73 -1.46
CA THR A 9 0.72 9.90 -2.08
C THR A 9 1.28 8.90 -3.08
N ASP A 10 2.55 9.06 -3.44
CA ASP A 10 3.25 8.17 -4.35
C ASP A 10 3.87 6.98 -3.63
N TYR A 11 3.58 5.79 -4.13
CA TYR A 11 4.10 4.54 -3.61
C TYR A 11 4.63 3.64 -4.71
N GLU A 12 5.76 2.99 -4.43
CA GLU A 12 6.25 1.88 -5.22
C GLU A 12 5.51 0.61 -4.79
N ILE A 13 4.84 -0.02 -5.76
CA ILE A 13 4.10 -1.25 -5.57
C ILE A 13 4.62 -2.34 -6.50
N PHE A 14 4.51 -3.60 -6.08
CA PHE A 14 4.81 -4.75 -6.93
C PHE A 14 3.87 -5.90 -6.56
N TYR A 15 3.88 -6.96 -7.36
CA TYR A 15 3.10 -8.15 -7.10
C TYR A 15 4.00 -9.28 -6.62
N LYS A 16 3.61 -9.92 -5.52
CA LYS A 16 4.22 -11.14 -4.99
C LYS A 16 3.10 -12.09 -4.64
N ASP A 17 3.18 -13.33 -5.12
CA ASP A 17 2.14 -14.35 -4.92
C ASP A 17 0.74 -13.88 -5.36
N ASN A 18 0.65 -13.16 -6.50
CA ASN A 18 -0.56 -12.51 -7.04
C ASN A 18 -1.23 -11.49 -6.10
N LYS A 19 -0.53 -10.99 -5.08
CA LYS A 19 -1.02 -9.96 -4.16
C LYS A 19 -0.18 -8.70 -4.29
N PRO A 20 -0.81 -7.51 -4.27
CA PRO A 20 -0.08 -6.26 -4.32
C PRO A 20 0.64 -6.02 -2.98
N LYS A 21 1.90 -5.64 -3.08
CA LYS A 21 2.77 -5.25 -1.98
C LYS A 21 3.19 -3.82 -2.17
N VAL A 22 3.26 -3.07 -1.08
CA VAL A 22 3.80 -1.71 -1.07
C VAL A 22 5.18 -1.70 -0.43
N ILE A 23 6.13 -0.98 -1.04
CA ILE A 23 7.45 -0.75 -0.46
C ILE A 23 7.32 0.40 0.55
N ILE A 24 7.62 0.11 1.82
CA ILE A 24 7.56 1.08 2.93
C ILE A 24 8.88 1.82 3.08
N THR A 25 9.99 1.08 3.00
CA THR A 25 11.34 1.65 3.03
C THR A 25 12.34 0.72 2.36
N ILE A 26 13.47 1.30 1.95
CA ILE A 26 14.56 0.62 1.25
C ILE A 26 15.77 0.63 2.18
N TYR A 27 16.31 -0.56 2.45
CA TYR A 27 17.61 -0.78 3.07
C TYR A 27 18.62 -1.21 1.99
N THR A 28 19.91 -1.24 2.33
CA THR A 28 21.01 -1.48 1.37
C THR A 28 20.78 -2.65 0.42
N ASP A 29 20.25 -3.76 0.92
CA ASP A 29 20.04 -5.01 0.18
C ASP A 29 18.58 -5.51 0.23
N LYS A 30 17.69 -4.79 0.91
CA LYS A 30 16.34 -5.29 1.24
C LYS A 30 15.27 -4.20 1.15
N TYR A 31 14.09 -4.58 0.70
CA TYR A 31 12.87 -3.82 0.88
C TYR A 31 12.14 -4.26 2.15
N LEU A 32 11.64 -3.28 2.92
CA LEU A 32 10.58 -3.51 3.89
C LEU A 32 9.25 -3.29 3.18
N ILE A 33 8.43 -4.33 3.13
CA ILE A 33 7.16 -4.32 2.39
C ILE A 33 5.99 -4.57 3.33
N ALA A 34 4.81 -4.16 2.91
CA ALA A 34 3.54 -4.45 3.58
C ALA A 34 2.48 -4.93 2.58
N ASP A 35 1.50 -5.66 3.08
CA ASP A 35 0.28 -5.94 2.32
C ASP A 35 -0.51 -4.66 2.08
N CYS A 36 -1.15 -4.55 0.92
CA CYS A 36 -2.05 -3.44 0.62
C CYS A 36 -3.29 -3.88 -0.16
N ASP A 37 -4.36 -3.10 -0.04
CA ASP A 37 -5.55 -3.17 -0.91
C ASP A 37 -5.52 -1.93 -1.84
N ILE A 38 -5.64 -2.14 -3.15
CA ILE A 38 -5.63 -1.07 -4.17
C ILE A 38 -6.99 -0.97 -4.83
N TYR A 39 -7.59 0.22 -4.78
CA TYR A 39 -8.83 0.57 -5.47
C TYR A 39 -8.52 1.59 -6.58
N GLN A 40 -8.34 1.09 -7.81
CA GLN A 40 -7.87 1.91 -8.93
C GLN A 40 -8.89 2.98 -9.34
N ASP A 41 -10.17 2.62 -9.38
CA ASP A 41 -11.26 3.51 -9.82
C ASP A 41 -11.32 4.82 -9.01
N THR A 42 -10.98 4.74 -7.72
CA THR A 42 -11.00 5.88 -6.80
C THR A 42 -9.62 6.36 -6.38
N SER A 43 -8.56 5.74 -6.93
CA SER A 43 -7.15 6.04 -6.63
C SER A 43 -6.83 5.97 -5.14
N ILE A 44 -7.28 4.89 -4.49
CA ILE A 44 -7.09 4.66 -3.05
C ILE A 44 -6.16 3.47 -2.81
N ILE A 45 -5.24 3.64 -1.87
CA ILE A 45 -4.46 2.55 -1.30
C ILE A 45 -4.72 2.44 0.21
N ILE A 46 -4.89 1.20 0.69
CA ILE A 46 -4.97 0.88 2.11
C ILE A 46 -3.78 -0.02 2.45
N ILE A 47 -2.87 0.47 3.29
CA ILE A 47 -1.67 -0.24 3.71
C ILE A 47 -1.95 -0.95 5.03
N ASN A 48 -1.72 -2.26 5.08
CA ASN A 48 -1.86 -3.06 6.29
C ASN A 48 -0.52 -3.15 7.03
N THR A 49 -0.42 -2.50 8.20
CA THR A 49 0.84 -2.44 8.98
C THR A 49 0.97 -3.54 10.03
N GLU A 50 0.03 -4.49 10.07
CA GLU A 50 0.11 -5.62 11.00
C GLU A 50 1.16 -6.66 10.56
N ASN A 51 1.43 -6.77 9.26
CA ASN A 51 2.34 -7.77 8.69
C ASN A 51 3.35 -7.12 7.76
N TYR A 52 4.52 -6.80 8.30
CA TYR A 52 5.67 -6.39 7.51
C TYR A 52 6.55 -7.59 7.13
N GLU A 53 7.12 -7.55 5.94
CA GLU A 53 8.06 -8.56 5.43
C GLU A 53 9.31 -7.86 4.91
N PHE A 54 10.48 -8.47 5.11
CA PHE A 54 11.70 -8.07 4.41
C PHE A 54 11.89 -8.96 3.19
N VAL A 55 12.18 -8.35 2.04
CA VAL A 55 12.49 -9.08 0.80
C VAL A 55 13.79 -8.54 0.22
N ASP A 56 14.66 -9.45 -0.24
CA ASP A 56 15.88 -9.09 -0.96
C ASP A 56 15.54 -8.35 -2.26
N ILE A 57 16.20 -7.22 -2.52
CA ILE A 57 15.95 -6.39 -3.70
C ILE A 57 16.18 -7.16 -5.00
N ASN A 58 17.09 -8.12 -5.00
CA ASN A 58 17.41 -8.96 -6.16
C ASN A 58 16.62 -10.27 -6.19
N SER A 59 15.60 -10.42 -5.34
CA SER A 59 14.77 -11.62 -5.37
C SER A 59 13.98 -11.70 -6.68
N ASP A 60 14.03 -12.88 -7.28
CA ASP A 60 13.15 -13.36 -8.34
C ASP A 60 11.64 -13.25 -8.01
N LYS A 61 11.28 -13.10 -6.74
CA LYS A 61 9.90 -12.90 -6.27
C LYS A 61 9.38 -11.47 -6.44
N ILE A 62 10.25 -10.53 -6.81
CA ILE A 62 9.87 -9.14 -7.06
C ILE A 62 9.74 -8.96 -8.57
N GLU A 63 8.49 -8.93 -9.04
CA GLU A 63 8.18 -8.66 -10.43
C GLU A 63 7.38 -7.37 -10.56
N ASN A 64 7.64 -6.63 -11.64
CA ASN A 64 6.81 -5.50 -12.09
C ASN A 64 6.64 -4.39 -11.03
N ILE A 65 7.74 -3.89 -10.46
CA ILE A 65 7.69 -2.68 -9.62
C ILE A 65 7.13 -1.52 -10.45
N GLN A 66 6.08 -0.89 -9.94
CA GLN A 66 5.41 0.26 -10.54
C GLN A 66 5.31 1.38 -9.52
N TYR A 67 5.65 2.58 -9.95
CA TYR A 67 5.38 3.80 -9.19
C TYR A 67 3.94 4.25 -9.48
N LYS A 68 3.13 4.42 -8.43
CA LYS A 68 1.74 4.88 -8.56
C LYS A 68 1.44 6.00 -7.57
N ASP A 69 0.77 7.03 -8.08
CA ASP A 69 0.19 8.10 -7.26
C ASP A 69 -1.22 7.70 -6.82
N PHE A 70 -1.52 7.88 -5.55
CA PHE A 70 -2.82 7.59 -4.96
C PHE A 70 -3.41 8.83 -4.32
N LYS A 71 -4.57 9.28 -4.81
CA LYS A 71 -5.29 10.42 -4.23
C LYS A 71 -5.53 10.28 -2.73
N TYR A 72 -5.76 9.06 -2.23
CA TYR A 72 -5.92 8.80 -0.80
C TYR A 72 -5.13 7.58 -0.34
N VAL A 73 -4.44 7.74 0.79
CA VAL A 73 -3.62 6.71 1.43
C VAL A 73 -4.14 6.51 2.84
N TYR A 74 -4.49 5.28 3.17
CA TYR A 74 -4.94 4.91 4.51
C TYR A 74 -4.03 3.85 5.12
N ILE A 75 -3.82 3.94 6.43
CA ILE A 75 -3.04 2.99 7.20
C ILE A 75 -3.97 2.24 8.14
N ASN A 76 -3.89 0.92 8.10
CA ASN A 76 -4.71 -0.05 8.83
C ASN A 76 -6.19 -0.09 8.46
N LYS A 77 -6.70 -1.31 8.38
CA LYS A 77 -8.09 -1.62 8.02
C LYS A 77 -8.98 -1.53 9.25
N GLU A 78 -9.24 -0.33 9.76
CA GLU A 78 -10.39 -0.19 10.65
C GLU A 78 -11.67 -0.29 9.82
N GLY A 79 -12.50 -1.33 10.06
CA GLY A 79 -13.76 -1.54 9.31
C GLY A 79 -14.73 -0.34 9.36
N LYS A 80 -14.52 0.59 10.29
CA LYS A 80 -15.22 1.87 10.38
C LYS A 80 -14.84 2.86 9.26
N MET A 81 -13.56 2.87 8.84
CA MET A 81 -13.09 3.71 7.73
C MET A 81 -13.66 3.26 6.40
N VAL A 82 -13.62 1.95 6.11
CA VAL A 82 -14.21 1.38 4.88
C VAL A 82 -15.71 1.68 4.78
N LYS A 83 -16.45 1.51 5.88
CA LYS A 83 -17.88 1.88 5.93
C LYS A 83 -18.14 3.36 5.68
N ASN A 84 -17.28 4.25 6.19
CA ASN A 84 -17.41 5.68 5.93
C ASN A 84 -17.09 6.01 4.47
N LEU A 85 -16.06 5.41 3.87
CA LEU A 85 -15.71 5.63 2.47
C LEU A 85 -16.84 5.16 1.53
N LEU A 86 -17.44 4.00 1.77
CA LEU A 86 -18.62 3.53 1.03
C LEU A 86 -19.82 4.46 1.22
N LYS A 87 -20.04 4.97 2.45
CA LYS A 87 -21.14 5.90 2.74
C LYS A 87 -21.02 7.23 1.98
N TYR A 88 -19.80 7.68 1.69
CA TYR A 88 -19.53 8.90 0.93
C TYR A 88 -19.35 8.65 -0.57
N GLY A 89 -19.53 7.42 -1.06
CA GLY A 89 -19.33 7.07 -2.47
C GLY A 89 -17.87 7.24 -2.94
N ILE A 90 -16.92 7.06 -2.01
CA ILE A 90 -15.48 7.22 -2.26
C ILE A 90 -14.84 5.89 -2.72
N ILE A 91 -15.62 4.79 -2.82
CA ILE A 91 -15.21 3.48 -3.36
C ILE A 91 -16.32 2.93 -4.23
#